data_AF-A0A544TWH1-F1
#
_entry.id   AF-A0A544TWH1-F1
#
_cell.length_a   1.000
_cell.length_b   1.000
_cell.length_c   1.000
_cell.angle_alpha   90.00
_cell.angle_beta   90.00
_cell.angle_gamma   90.00
#
_symmetry.space_group_name_H-M   'P 1'
#
loop_
_entity.id
_entity.type
_entity.pdbx_description
1 polymer ?
#
loop_
_entity_poly.entity_id
_entity_poly.type
_entity_poly.pdbx_seq_one_letter_code
_entity_poly.pdbx_strand_id
1 'polypeptide(L)'
;MLVQNKGNHSYQANGLTLVPGTNNVGDQEFEQFLAHPLMAHLEETGEFVYEKEKTKTNAKEAIAMIEDAFDIDMLNALKVDEDRKTVLDAIDKRIEELSNPEN
;
A
#
# COMPACT_ATOMS: atom_id res chain seq x y z
N MET A 1 -2.79 -2.47 -8.60
CA MET A 1 -3.18 -1.41 -7.64
C MET A 1 -2.37 -1.47 -6.36
N LEU A 2 -2.32 -0.35 -5.63
CA LEU A 2 -1.78 -0.30 -4.27
C LEU A 2 -2.91 -0.42 -3.25
N VAL A 3 -2.74 -1.34 -2.31
CA VAL A 3 -3.67 -1.60 -1.21
C VAL A 3 -2.89 -1.49 0.09
N GLN A 4 -3.23 -0.48 0.89
CA GLN A 4 -2.76 -0.32 2.25
C GLN A 4 -3.66 -1.12 3.20
N ASN A 5 -3.11 -2.11 3.86
CA ASN A 5 -3.74 -2.82 4.98
C ASN A 5 -3.39 -2.07 6.27
N LYS A 6 -4.36 -1.36 6.85
CA LYS A 6 -4.23 -0.66 8.14
C LYS A 6 -4.44 -1.59 9.34
N GLY A 7 -4.79 -2.85 9.08
CA GLY A 7 -4.91 -3.88 10.09
C GLY A 7 -3.56 -4.29 10.66
N ASN A 8 -3.59 -4.89 11.85
CA ASN A 8 -2.41 -5.45 12.51
C ASN A 8 -2.11 -6.91 12.08
N HIS A 9 -2.92 -7.47 11.17
CA HIS A 9 -2.83 -8.87 10.77
C HIS A 9 -2.60 -9.00 9.27
N SER A 10 -1.87 -10.04 8.88
CA SER A 10 -1.81 -10.46 7.49
C SER A 10 -3.07 -11.26 7.14
N TYR A 11 -3.66 -10.93 5.99
CA TYR A 11 -4.84 -11.60 5.49
C TYR A 11 -4.50 -12.35 4.21
N GLN A 12 -4.88 -13.61 4.15
CA GLN A 12 -4.69 -14.45 2.98
C GLN A 12 -6.04 -14.93 2.46
N ALA A 13 -6.37 -14.64 1.20
CA ALA A 13 -7.54 -15.17 0.53
C ALA A 13 -7.25 -15.36 -0.96
N ASN A 14 -7.79 -16.44 -1.54
CA ASN A 14 -7.69 -16.74 -2.98
C ASN A 14 -6.26 -16.70 -3.55
N GLY A 15 -5.26 -17.08 -2.75
CA GLY A 15 -3.84 -17.09 -3.15
C GLY A 15 -3.13 -15.74 -3.00
N LEU A 16 -3.86 -14.66 -2.70
CA LEU A 16 -3.30 -13.34 -2.40
C LEU A 16 -3.07 -13.21 -0.89
N THR A 17 -1.90 -12.69 -0.51
CA THR A 17 -1.57 -12.37 0.88
C THR A 17 -1.35 -10.86 1.00
N LEU A 18 -2.17 -10.19 1.79
CA LEU A 18 -1.99 -8.80 2.17
C LEU A 18 -1.32 -8.76 3.55
N VAL A 19 -0.10 -8.24 3.61
CA VAL A 19 0.58 -7.98 4.88
C VAL A 19 0.16 -6.62 5.45
N PRO A 20 0.31 -6.36 6.76
CA PRO A 20 0.16 -5.02 7.31
C PRO A 20 1.05 -4.01 6.57
N GLY A 21 0.50 -2.84 6.23
CA GLY A 21 1.17 -1.82 5.43
C GLY A 21 0.76 -1.85 3.96
N THR A 22 1.57 -1.23 3.10
CA THR A 22 1.24 -1.07 1.67
C THR A 22 1.66 -2.29 0.86
N ASN A 23 0.71 -2.87 0.14
CA ASN A 23 0.88 -4.04 -0.72
C ASN A 23 0.60 -3.64 -2.17
N ASN A 24 1.39 -4.19 -3.10
CA ASN A 24 1.12 -4.08 -4.52
C ASN A 24 0.45 -5.37 -5.01
N VAL A 25 -0.79 -5.25 -5.49
CA VAL A 25 -1.61 -6.40 -5.88
C VAL A 25 -2.30 -6.16 -7.22
N GLY A 26 -2.59 -7.21 -7.98
CA GLY A 26 -3.34 -7.06 -9.22
C GLY A 26 -4.80 -6.66 -8.95
N ASP A 27 -5.37 -5.80 -9.79
CA ASP A 27 -6.75 -5.30 -9.60
C ASP A 27 -7.76 -6.46 -9.57
N GLN A 28 -7.59 -7.43 -10.49
CA GLN A 28 -8.41 -8.64 -10.56
C GLN A 28 -8.20 -9.59 -9.36
N GLU A 29 -6.97 -9.70 -8.86
CA GLU A 29 -6.65 -10.54 -7.70
C GLU A 29 -7.26 -9.96 -6.43
N PHE A 30 -7.23 -8.63 -6.29
CA PHE A 30 -7.83 -7.93 -5.16
C PHE A 30 -9.36 -7.96 -5.20
N GLU A 31 -9.99 -7.85 -6.37
CA GLU A 31 -11.43 -8.09 -6.49
C GLU A 31 -11.82 -9.52 -6.08
N GLN A 32 -11.02 -10.51 -6.45
CA GLN A 32 -11.21 -11.90 -6.00
C GLN A 32 -10.97 -12.04 -4.50
N PHE A 33 -9.99 -11.33 -3.94
CA PHE A 33 -9.73 -11.31 -2.50
C PHE A 33 -10.94 -10.74 -1.73
N LEU A 34 -11.51 -9.62 -2.21
CA LEU A 34 -12.71 -9.00 -1.65
C LEU A 34 -13.98 -9.85 -1.84
N ALA A 35 -14.01 -10.77 -2.80
CA ALA A 35 -15.14 -11.69 -2.96
C ALA A 35 -15.34 -12.61 -1.74
N HIS A 36 -14.35 -12.74 -0.85
CA HIS A 36 -14.50 -13.47 0.39
C HIS A 36 -15.30 -12.64 1.42
N PRO A 37 -16.39 -13.15 2.03
CA PRO A 37 -17.26 -12.37 2.92
C PRO A 37 -16.54 -11.69 4.09
N LEU A 38 -15.50 -12.34 4.63
CA LEU A 38 -14.65 -11.76 5.68
C LEU A 38 -13.86 -10.53 5.17
N MET A 39 -13.31 -10.61 3.95
CA MET A 39 -12.49 -9.54 3.38
C MET A 39 -13.35 -8.35 2.95
N ALA A 40 -14.55 -8.62 2.41
CA ALA A 40 -15.55 -7.59 2.17
C ALA A 40 -15.94 -6.84 3.45
N HIS A 41 -16.13 -7.57 4.56
CA HIS A 41 -16.44 -6.92 5.84
C HIS A 41 -15.27 -6.06 6.35
N LEU A 42 -14.03 -6.55 6.23
CA LEU A 42 -12.83 -5.80 6.61
C LEU A 42 -12.66 -4.53 5.76
N GLU A 43 -12.97 -4.61 4.46
CA GLU A 43 -13.04 -3.46 3.56
C GLU A 43 -14.09 -2.44 4.00
N GLU A 44 -15.32 -2.89 4.30
CA GLU A 44 -16.41 -2.04 4.80
C GLU A 44 -16.05 -1.36 6.13
N THR A 45 -15.27 -2.03 6.99
CA THR A 45 -14.76 -1.44 8.23
C THR A 45 -13.59 -0.46 8.02
N GLY A 46 -13.10 -0.31 6.80
CA GLY A 46 -12.01 0.60 6.44
C GLY A 46 -10.62 0.05 6.73
N GLU A 47 -10.48 -1.27 6.85
CA GLU A 47 -9.18 -1.93 7.13
C GLU A 47 -8.29 -1.96 5.88
N PHE A 48 -8.89 -2.01 4.69
CA PHE A 48 -8.19 -1.90 3.41
C PHE A 48 -8.42 -0.54 2.76
N VAL A 49 -7.34 0.22 2.57
CA VAL A 49 -7.36 1.51 1.87
C VAL A 49 -6.68 1.33 0.53
N TYR A 50 -7.42 1.54 -0.55
CA TYR A 50 -6.92 1.38 -1.91
C TYR A 50 -7.59 2.37 -2.85
N GLU A 51 -6.90 2.75 -3.93
CA GLU A 51 -7.46 3.70 -4.89
C GLU A 51 -8.41 2.99 -5.86
N LYS A 52 -9.72 3.06 -5.56
CA LYS A 52 -10.77 2.76 -6.55
C LYS A 52 -10.95 4.02 -7.42
N GLU A 53 -10.28 4.04 -8.57
CA GLU A 53 -10.31 5.08 -9.61
C GLU A 53 -9.64 6.44 -9.29
N LYS A 54 -8.46 6.67 -9.89
CA LYS A 54 -7.92 7.94 -10.47
C LYS A 54 -8.07 9.29 -9.72
N THR A 55 -8.58 9.36 -8.51
CA THR A 55 -8.39 10.53 -7.66
C THR A 55 -7.00 10.42 -7.04
N LYS A 56 -6.03 11.15 -7.62
CA LYS A 56 -4.70 11.36 -7.02
C LYS A 56 -4.88 11.59 -5.52
N THR A 57 -4.47 10.62 -4.69
CA THR A 57 -4.41 10.74 -3.24
C THR A 57 -3.81 12.10 -2.88
N ASN A 58 -4.33 12.74 -1.83
CA ASN A 58 -3.69 13.97 -1.38
C ASN A 58 -2.24 13.64 -0.94
N ALA A 59 -1.31 14.59 -1.04
CA ALA A 59 0.10 14.31 -0.76
C ALA A 59 0.36 13.71 0.63
N LYS A 60 -0.48 13.99 1.64
CA LYS A 60 -0.35 13.41 2.98
C LYS A 60 -0.75 11.93 3.04
N GLU A 61 -1.77 11.53 2.30
CA GLU A 61 -2.20 10.12 2.25
C GLU A 61 -1.15 9.28 1.52
N ALA A 62 -0.60 9.80 0.42
CA ALA A 62 0.51 9.15 -0.27
C ALA A 62 1.73 8.99 0.65
N ILE A 63 2.11 10.03 1.40
CA ILE A 63 3.21 9.96 2.37
C ILE A 63 2.93 8.90 3.45
N ALA A 64 1.71 8.83 4.00
CA ALA A 64 1.36 7.82 4.99
C ALA A 64 1.46 6.38 4.43
N MET A 65 1.03 6.15 3.18
CA MET A 65 1.20 4.85 2.52
C MET A 65 2.66 4.49 2.29
N ILE A 66 3.51 5.49 2.01
CA ILE A 66 4.95 5.31 1.85
C ILE A 66 5.60 4.97 3.19
N GLU A 67 5.28 5.68 4.27
CA GLU A 67 5.81 5.41 5.61
C GLU A 67 5.46 3.98 6.08
N ASP A 68 4.27 3.49 5.73
CA ASP A 68 3.82 2.12 6.03
C ASP A 68 4.30 1.07 5.01
N ALA A 69 5.00 1.46 3.95
CA ALA A 69 5.56 0.51 2.99
C ALA A 69 6.87 -0.07 3.52
N PHE A 70 7.08 -1.38 3.29
CA PHE A 70 8.30 -2.10 3.67
C PHE A 70 9.01 -2.73 2.46
N ASP A 71 8.47 -2.53 1.25
CA ASP A 71 8.99 -3.07 0.00
C ASP A 71 9.74 -1.98 -0.77
N ILE A 72 11.07 -2.11 -0.86
CA ILE A 72 11.95 -1.17 -1.56
C ILE A 72 11.69 -1.17 -3.07
N ASP A 73 11.39 -2.32 -3.67
CA ASP A 73 11.12 -2.42 -5.11
C ASP A 73 9.81 -1.72 -5.46
N MET A 74 8.80 -1.86 -4.60
CA MET A 74 7.54 -1.11 -4.72
C MET A 74 7.76 0.40 -4.59
N LEU A 75 8.56 0.85 -3.61
CA LEU A 75 8.87 2.26 -3.40
C LEU A 75 9.59 2.87 -4.59
N ASN A 76 10.55 2.15 -5.19
CA ASN A 76 11.22 2.57 -6.41
C ASN A 76 10.26 2.68 -7.60
N ALA A 77 9.31 1.75 -7.76
CA ALA A 77 8.29 1.83 -8.79
C ALA A 77 7.38 3.05 -8.59
N LEU A 78 6.97 3.32 -7.34
CA LEU A 78 6.16 4.51 -7.00
C LEU A 78 6.90 5.81 -7.34
N LYS A 79 8.22 5.84 -7.13
CA LYS A 79 9.07 7.00 -7.43
C LYS A 79 9.06 7.37 -8.92
N VAL A 80 8.94 6.39 -9.81
CA VAL A 80 8.98 6.59 -11.26
C VAL A 80 7.70 7.25 -11.78
N ASP A 81 6.55 6.90 -11.18
CA ASP A 81 5.24 7.40 -11.61
C ASP A 81 4.81 8.68 -10.86
N GLU A 82 5.65 9.22 -9.98
CA GLU A 82 5.33 10.35 -9.11
C GLU A 82 6.15 11.61 -9.41
N ASP A 83 5.46 12.74 -9.58
CA ASP A 83 6.10 14.03 -9.89
C ASP A 83 6.16 14.97 -8.67
N ARG A 84 5.43 14.66 -7.60
CA ARG A 84 5.32 15.52 -6.41
C ARG A 84 6.56 15.40 -5.55
N LYS A 85 7.37 16.46 -5.50
CA LYS A 85 8.61 16.53 -4.72
C LYS A 85 8.46 16.06 -3.26
N THR A 86 7.39 16.46 -2.56
CA THR A 86 7.15 16.05 -1.17
C THR A 86 6.90 14.56 -1.00
N VAL A 87 6.32 13.92 -2.02
CA VAL A 87 6.05 12.47 -2.01
C VAL A 87 7.34 11.73 -2.36
N LEU A 88 8.09 12.20 -3.36
CA LEU A 88 9.42 11.68 -3.70
C LEU A 88 10.40 11.73 -2.52
N ASP A 89 10.44 12.85 -1.78
CA ASP A 89 11.29 13.00 -0.58
C ASP A 89 10.91 11.98 0.50
N ALA A 90 9.62 11.66 0.67
CA ALA A 90 9.16 10.64 1.62
C ALA A 90 9.52 9.22 1.15
N ILE A 91 9.43 8.94 -0.16
CA ILE A 91 9.86 7.65 -0.74
C ILE A 91 11.34 7.44 -0.48
N ASP A 92 12.16 8.44 -0.79
CA ASP A 92 13.61 8.34 -0.63
C ASP A 92 14.01 8.16 0.83
N LYS A 93 13.38 8.91 1.75
CA LYS A 93 13.59 8.72 3.18
C LYS A 93 13.22 7.32 3.63
N ARG A 94 12.10 6.77 3.15
CA ARG A 94 11.67 5.43 3.54
C ARG A 94 12.59 4.35 2.98
N ILE A 95 13.03 4.48 1.74
CA ILE A 95 14.02 3.58 1.14
C ILE A 95 15.31 3.62 1.95
N GLU A 96 15.77 4.80 2.38
CA GLU A 96 16.95 4.97 3.21
C GLU A 96 16.79 4.28 4.58
N GLU A 97 15.64 4.46 5.25
CA GLU A 97 15.31 3.78 6.51
C GLU A 97 15.29 2.25 6.37
N LEU A 98 14.72 1.72 5.28
CA LEU A 98 14.65 0.28 5.02
C LEU A 98 16.00 -0.31 4.58
N SER A 99 16.79 0.45 3.83
CA SER A 99 18.10 0.02 3.34
C SER A 99 19.19 0.14 4.41
N ASN A 100 18.97 0.97 5.44
CA ASN A 100 19.94 1.20 6.50
C ASN A 100 19.26 1.23 7.89
N PRO A 101 18.91 0.05 8.44
CA PRO A 101 18.13 -0.06 9.68
C PRO A 101 18.85 0.40 10.96
N GLU A 102 20.03 1.05 10.86
CA GLU A 102 20.78 1.56 12.02
C GLU A 102 21.11 3.05 11.90
N ASN A 103 20.38 3.84 12.70
CA ASN A 103 20.95 4.83 13.62
C ASN A 103 20.01 5.04 14.82
#